data_AF-A0A660PQA7-F1
#
_entry.id   AF-A0A660PQA7-F1
#
_cell.length_a   1.000
_cell.length_b   1.000
_cell.length_c   1.000
_cell.angle_alpha   90.00
_cell.angle_beta   90.00
_cell.angle_gamma   90.00
#
_symmetry.space_group_name_H-M   'P 1'
#
loop_
_entity.id
_entity.type
_entity.pdbx_description
1 polymer ?
#
loop_
_entity_poly.entity_id
_entity_poly.type
_entity_poly.pdbx_seq_one_letter_code
_entity_poly.pdbx_strand_id
1 'polypeptide(L)'
;MLVKMSPNIIKQKKYLIPIAIYLCFIMAYIGYSAVKNNNFLYQPVWDVGHYLTISETGYEVLPCTDASGKPTGGICGNVGWYPAWPIVTALVRPIVGGSSQLAFSGLAFMFSFLLFLLLFELMNRLYDGKTATLAVLALAASPAAFYLITGFPYALMLTLLFLYLLLLYNQHSPKRDIGLFITALAISLCYPSGILYAIIPFIWYIRTEREKNEKSIRIYYWLHLIKYIAPFILGPLLLWTYFYFKFDNFFLQLHFQEKFGRTWDFPLSVIFRGLTGYSLLIPENVTVLWYGLIFLLFHPYKTKAELWIMAAFLFLFSPATGTLMSIYRHYLIIFPAYMIIGTSVRPVWMKIGFIAVGLIISMTILFPKFIAYRLV
;
A
#
# COMPACT_ATOMS: atom_id res chain seq x y z
N MET A 1 27.06 -12.20 8.82
CA MET A 1 27.59 -10.84 9.06
C MET A 1 26.42 -9.97 9.52
N LEU A 2 26.33 -9.59 10.80
CA LEU A 2 25.34 -8.58 11.23
C LEU A 2 25.63 -7.32 10.42
N VAL A 3 24.66 -6.81 9.67
CA VAL A 3 24.79 -5.51 9.01
C VAL A 3 24.95 -4.49 10.13
N LYS A 4 26.20 -4.18 10.48
CA LYS A 4 26.52 -2.97 11.25
C LYS A 4 25.98 -1.84 10.38
N MET A 5 24.79 -1.35 10.72
CA MET A 5 24.37 -0.04 10.26
C MET A 5 25.48 0.89 10.73
N SER A 6 26.34 1.29 9.80
CA SER A 6 27.43 2.19 10.11
C SER A 6 26.80 3.41 10.77
N PRO A 7 27.23 3.84 11.97
CA PRO A 7 26.67 5.01 12.64
C PRO A 7 26.80 6.30 11.80
N ASN A 8 27.46 6.25 10.64
CA ASN A 8 27.55 7.30 9.64
C ASN A 8 26.48 7.26 8.52
N ILE A 9 25.33 6.60 8.68
CA ILE A 9 24.23 6.64 7.68
C ILE A 9 23.89 8.10 7.28
N ILE A 10 23.88 9.02 8.25
CA ILE A 10 23.62 10.45 8.01
C ILE A 10 24.73 11.13 7.19
N LYS A 11 25.97 10.63 7.26
CA LYS A 11 27.09 11.19 6.47
C LYS A 11 27.11 10.69 5.02
N GLN A 12 26.28 9.72 4.66
CA GLN A 12 26.22 9.24 3.27
C GLN A 12 25.39 10.20 2.43
N LYS A 13 26.07 11.06 1.65
CA LYS A 13 25.48 12.03 0.72
C LYS A 13 24.37 11.45 -0.18
N LYS A 14 24.37 10.13 -0.42
CA LYS A 14 23.35 9.44 -1.23
C LYS A 14 21.92 9.59 -0.70
N TYR A 15 21.72 9.70 0.62
CA TYR A 15 20.37 9.84 1.19
C TYR A 15 19.79 11.25 1.06
N LEU A 16 20.60 12.24 0.68
CA LEU A 16 20.09 13.58 0.37
C LEU A 16 19.08 13.56 -0.80
N ILE A 17 19.23 12.60 -1.72
CA ILE A 17 18.34 12.46 -2.89
C ILE A 17 16.91 12.09 -2.46
N PRO A 18 16.63 10.95 -1.80
CA PRO A 18 15.27 10.62 -1.38
C PRO A 18 14.70 11.62 -0.37
N ILE A 19 15.53 12.24 0.47
CA ILE A 19 15.11 13.33 1.36
C ILE A 19 14.61 14.53 0.54
N ALA A 20 15.39 15.00 -0.44
CA ALA A 20 14.98 16.12 -1.28
C ALA A 20 13.71 15.81 -2.08
N ILE A 21 13.58 14.59 -2.63
CA ILE A 21 12.37 14.17 -3.33
C ILE A 21 11.16 14.18 -2.39
N TYR A 22 11.31 13.66 -1.16
CA TYR A 22 10.25 13.69 -0.15
C TYR A 22 9.84 15.12 0.24
N LEU A 23 10.81 16.01 0.44
CA LEU A 23 10.54 17.41 0.76
C LEU A 23 9.79 18.11 -0.39
N CYS A 24 10.19 17.89 -1.64
CA CYS A 24 9.46 18.40 -2.81
C CYS A 24 8.04 17.83 -2.88
N PHE A 25 7.88 16.53 -2.61
CA PHE A 25 6.59 15.85 -2.56
C PHE A 25 5.65 16.49 -1.53
N ILE A 26 6.09 16.67 -0.27
CA ILE A 26 5.24 17.30 0.76
C ILE A 26 4.95 18.76 0.44
N MET A 27 5.94 19.53 -0.03
CA MET A 27 5.78 20.94 -0.38
C MET A 27 4.74 21.12 -1.48
N ALA A 28 4.71 20.22 -2.46
CA ALA A 28 3.75 20.30 -3.56
C ALA A 28 2.31 20.14 -3.08
N TYR A 29 2.00 19.12 -2.26
CA TYR A 29 0.64 18.87 -1.79
C TYR A 29 0.20 19.82 -0.66
N ILE A 30 1.09 20.14 0.28
CA ILE A 30 0.82 21.14 1.33
C ILE A 30 0.65 22.52 0.69
N GLY A 31 1.54 22.91 -0.23
CA GLY A 31 1.48 24.17 -0.95
C GLY A 31 0.19 24.31 -1.77
N TYR A 32 -0.19 23.25 -2.51
CA TYR A 32 -1.47 23.22 -3.22
C TYR A 32 -2.66 23.40 -2.27
N SER A 33 -2.66 22.69 -1.13
CA SER A 33 -3.73 22.78 -0.12
C SER A 33 -3.82 24.18 0.48
N ALA A 34 -2.68 24.80 0.79
CA ALA A 34 -2.59 26.16 1.31
C ALA A 34 -3.13 27.20 0.30
N VAL A 35 -2.77 27.09 -0.98
CA VAL A 35 -3.29 27.97 -2.06
C VAL A 35 -4.80 27.82 -2.22
N LYS A 36 -5.35 26.62 -1.96
CA LYS A 36 -6.80 26.38 -1.97
C LYS A 36 -7.48 26.68 -0.64
N ASN A 37 -6.77 27.27 0.32
CA ASN A 37 -7.23 27.56 1.69
C ASN A 37 -7.90 26.33 2.34
N ASN A 38 -7.22 25.19 2.28
CA ASN A 38 -7.79 23.91 2.62
C ASN A 38 -6.93 23.13 3.63
N ASN A 39 -7.57 22.59 4.66
CA ASN A 39 -6.93 21.84 5.75
C ASN A 39 -7.17 20.32 5.68
N PHE A 40 -7.66 19.77 4.56
CA PHE A 40 -8.07 18.36 4.45
C PHE A 40 -6.94 17.36 4.66
N LEU A 41 -5.68 17.71 4.37
CA LEU A 41 -4.53 16.86 4.71
C LEU A 41 -4.49 16.50 6.21
N TYR A 42 -5.12 17.31 7.05
CA TYR A 42 -5.10 17.20 8.50
C TYR A 42 -6.47 16.81 9.08
N GLN A 43 -7.54 16.72 8.29
CA GLN A 43 -8.88 16.47 8.82
C GLN A 43 -9.27 14.99 8.69
N PRO A 44 -9.86 14.39 9.74
CA PRO A 44 -10.31 13.01 9.70
C PRO A 44 -11.64 12.88 8.96
N VAL A 45 -11.60 12.95 7.62
CA VAL A 45 -12.77 12.77 6.76
C VAL A 45 -12.88 11.32 6.27
N TRP A 46 -14.12 10.79 6.21
CA TRP A 46 -14.46 9.46 5.68
C TRP A 46 -13.71 8.32 6.36
N ASP A 47 -13.00 7.50 5.58
CA ASP A 47 -12.22 6.35 6.03
C ASP A 47 -11.21 6.71 7.12
N VAL A 48 -10.64 7.91 7.06
CA VAL A 48 -9.76 8.40 8.13
C VAL A 48 -10.52 8.50 9.46
N GLY A 49 -11.75 9.03 9.43
CA GLY A 49 -12.61 9.08 10.59
C GLY A 49 -12.84 7.70 11.19
N HIS A 50 -13.09 6.69 10.35
CA HIS A 50 -13.23 5.31 10.81
C HIS A 50 -11.97 4.77 11.49
N TYR A 51 -10.78 5.00 10.93
CA TYR A 51 -9.52 4.61 11.58
C TYR A 51 -9.31 5.33 12.92
N LEU A 52 -9.67 6.62 13.00
CA LEU A 52 -9.58 7.41 14.21
C LEU A 52 -10.51 6.86 15.30
N THR A 53 -11.78 6.64 14.97
CA THR A 53 -12.75 6.05 15.89
C THR A 53 -12.28 4.68 16.41
N ILE A 54 -11.74 3.81 15.54
CA ILE A 54 -11.18 2.52 15.99
C ILE A 54 -10.02 2.73 16.99
N SER A 55 -9.18 3.74 16.77
CA SER A 55 -8.07 4.05 17.69
C SER A 55 -8.53 4.63 19.03
N GLU A 56 -9.70 5.25 19.06
CA GLU A 56 -10.24 5.96 20.21
C GLU A 56 -11.19 5.11 21.06
N THR A 57 -12.17 4.47 20.42
CA THR A 57 -13.27 3.75 21.06
C THR A 57 -13.32 2.27 20.67
N GLY A 58 -12.52 1.85 19.68
CA GLY A 58 -12.50 0.49 19.17
C GLY A 58 -13.52 0.24 18.04
N TYR A 59 -13.78 -1.03 17.76
CA TYR A 59 -14.71 -1.40 16.71
C TYR A 59 -16.18 -1.22 17.14
N GLU A 60 -16.99 -0.73 16.23
CA GLU A 60 -18.41 -0.45 16.41
C GLU A 60 -19.22 -1.03 15.24
N VAL A 61 -20.32 -1.69 15.58
CA VAL A 61 -21.32 -2.26 14.65
C VAL A 61 -22.66 -1.65 15.00
N LEU A 62 -23.30 -1.03 14.03
CA LEU A 62 -24.60 -0.38 14.20
C LEU A 62 -25.49 -0.71 12.99
N PRO A 63 -26.81 -0.82 13.15
CA PRO A 63 -27.71 -0.94 12.00
C PRO A 63 -27.66 0.35 11.17
N CYS A 64 -27.70 0.21 9.85
CA CYS A 64 -27.83 1.36 8.97
C CYS A 64 -29.22 1.99 9.13
N THR A 65 -29.25 3.32 9.22
CA THR A 65 -30.47 4.13 9.30
C THR A 65 -30.85 4.68 7.93
N ASP A 66 -32.11 5.06 7.73
CA ASP A 66 -32.60 5.64 6.48
C ASP A 66 -31.79 6.88 6.05
N ALA A 67 -31.33 7.67 7.03
CA ALA A 67 -30.49 8.85 6.83
C ALA A 67 -29.12 8.53 6.17
N SER A 68 -28.67 7.28 6.21
CA SER A 68 -27.39 6.86 5.63
C SER A 68 -27.43 6.58 4.13
N GLY A 69 -28.62 6.64 3.50
CA GLY A 69 -28.81 6.30 2.08
C GLY A 69 -28.52 4.84 1.76
N LYS A 70 -28.52 3.98 2.78
CA LYS A 70 -28.25 2.53 2.69
C LYS A 70 -29.49 1.75 3.11
N PRO A 71 -29.65 0.48 2.67
CA PRO A 71 -30.77 -0.34 3.08
C PRO A 71 -30.90 -0.39 4.60
N THR A 72 -32.08 -0.04 5.10
CA THR A 72 -32.41 -0.07 6.53
C THR A 72 -32.15 -1.47 7.08
N GLY A 73 -31.47 -1.55 8.23
CA GLY A 73 -31.08 -2.83 8.85
C GLY A 73 -29.78 -3.45 8.32
N GLY A 74 -29.11 -2.84 7.33
CA GLY A 74 -27.77 -3.23 6.92
C GLY A 74 -26.69 -2.98 7.98
N ILE A 75 -25.45 -3.44 7.73
CA ILE A 75 -24.32 -3.28 8.67
C ILE A 75 -23.63 -1.93 8.46
N CYS A 76 -23.67 -1.06 9.46
CA CYS A 76 -22.97 0.23 9.55
C CYS A 76 -21.97 0.23 10.72
N GLY A 77 -21.16 1.27 10.84
CA GLY A 77 -20.04 1.35 11.80
C GLY A 77 -18.67 1.31 11.12
N ASN A 78 -17.65 0.84 11.82
CA ASN A 78 -16.23 0.91 11.41
C ASN A 78 -15.56 -0.47 11.23
N VAL A 79 -16.32 -1.56 11.14
CA VAL A 79 -15.80 -2.93 10.99
C VAL A 79 -15.24 -3.28 9.61
N GLY A 80 -15.35 -2.38 8.64
CA GLY A 80 -14.77 -2.54 7.31
C GLY A 80 -13.27 -2.29 7.22
N TRP A 81 -12.68 -1.64 8.24
CA TRP A 81 -11.30 -1.16 8.24
C TRP A 81 -10.39 -2.05 9.10
N TYR A 82 -9.10 -2.05 8.78
CA TYR A 82 -8.10 -2.98 9.35
C TYR A 82 -7.35 -2.35 10.54
N PRO A 83 -6.89 -3.16 11.51
CA PRO A 83 -6.55 -2.67 12.84
C PRO A 83 -5.13 -2.10 12.99
N ALA A 84 -4.17 -2.41 12.11
CA ALA A 84 -2.78 -2.03 12.36
C ALA A 84 -2.58 -0.52 12.50
N TRP A 85 -3.22 0.27 11.63
CA TRP A 85 -3.10 1.72 11.66
C TRP A 85 -3.77 2.36 12.91
N PRO A 86 -4.99 1.96 13.30
CA PRO A 86 -5.58 2.34 14.58
C PRO A 86 -4.74 1.97 15.79
N ILE A 87 -4.16 0.77 15.82
CA ILE A 87 -3.32 0.31 16.94
C ILE A 87 -2.08 1.20 17.08
N VAL A 88 -1.36 1.47 15.98
CA VAL A 88 -0.17 2.34 16.02
C VAL A 88 -0.56 3.76 16.45
N THR A 89 -1.69 4.27 15.96
CA THR A 89 -2.21 5.58 16.36
C THR A 89 -2.52 5.64 17.85
N ALA A 90 -3.21 4.63 18.39
CA ALA A 90 -3.55 4.53 19.81
C ALA A 90 -2.31 4.44 20.71
N LEU A 91 -1.25 3.75 20.27
CA LEU A 91 0.03 3.64 20.99
C LEU A 91 0.81 4.97 21.03
N VAL A 92 0.73 5.77 19.97
CA VAL A 92 1.49 7.02 19.84
C VAL A 92 0.73 8.22 20.41
N ARG A 93 -0.61 8.15 20.45
CA ARG A 93 -1.49 9.19 20.97
C ARG A 93 -1.08 9.75 22.34
N PRO A 94 -0.73 8.95 23.37
CA PRO A 94 -0.28 9.49 24.66
C PRO A 94 1.01 10.31 24.57
N ILE A 95 1.90 10.00 23.62
CA ILE A 95 3.21 10.66 23.46
C ILE A 95 3.05 12.07 22.87
N VAL A 96 2.01 12.29 22.07
CA VAL A 96 1.72 13.58 21.41
C VAL A 96 0.63 14.39 22.13
N GLY A 97 0.49 14.20 23.44
CA GLY A 97 -0.44 14.97 24.27
C GLY A 97 -1.91 14.52 24.17
N GLY A 98 -2.16 13.27 23.78
CA GLY A 98 -3.52 12.70 23.76
C GLY A 98 -4.33 12.97 22.48
N SER A 99 -3.81 13.78 21.55
CA SER A 99 -4.52 14.08 20.30
C SER A 99 -4.35 12.97 19.26
N SER A 100 -5.44 12.28 18.94
CA SER A 100 -5.46 11.26 17.89
C SER A 100 -5.16 11.85 16.51
N GLN A 101 -5.63 13.08 16.24
CA GLN A 101 -5.38 13.78 14.98
C GLN A 101 -3.89 14.10 14.77
N LEU A 102 -3.20 14.57 15.82
CA LEU A 102 -1.75 14.81 15.77
C LEU A 102 -0.98 13.51 15.61
N ALA A 103 -1.36 12.46 16.35
CA ALA A 103 -0.72 11.14 16.25
C ALA A 103 -0.83 10.61 14.82
N PHE A 104 -2.04 10.56 14.30
CA PHE A 104 -2.34 10.08 12.96
C PHE A 104 -1.60 10.87 11.87
N SER A 105 -1.66 12.20 11.89
CA SER A 105 -1.03 13.05 10.87
C SER A 105 0.49 12.93 10.96
N GLY A 106 1.06 13.02 12.16
CA GLY A 106 2.50 12.87 12.39
C GLY A 106 3.02 11.51 11.93
N LEU A 107 2.29 10.43 12.21
CA LEU A 107 2.62 9.09 11.73
C LEU A 107 2.58 9.00 10.20
N ALA A 108 1.62 9.67 9.54
CA ALA A 108 1.53 9.67 8.08
C ALA A 108 2.80 10.26 7.44
N PHE A 109 3.23 11.45 7.90
CA PHE A 109 4.47 12.07 7.45
C PHE A 109 5.69 11.22 7.80
N MET A 110 5.78 10.71 9.02
CA MET A 110 6.90 9.87 9.46
C MET A 110 7.03 8.60 8.61
N PHE A 111 5.95 7.84 8.43
CA PHE A 111 5.99 6.62 7.62
C PHE A 111 6.17 6.93 6.13
N SER A 112 5.61 8.02 5.61
CA SER A 112 5.88 8.42 4.22
C SER A 112 7.36 8.79 4.02
N PHE A 113 7.99 9.41 5.02
CA PHE A 113 9.43 9.68 4.97
C PHE A 113 10.26 8.38 4.98
N LEU A 114 9.97 7.48 5.94
CA LEU A 114 10.66 6.19 6.04
C LEU A 114 10.47 5.35 4.77
N LEU A 115 9.27 5.35 4.21
CA LEU A 115 8.93 4.72 2.94
C LEU A 115 9.88 5.15 1.80
N PHE A 116 10.10 6.46 1.63
CA PHE A 116 10.97 6.98 0.56
C PHE A 116 12.42 6.53 0.77
N LEU A 117 12.91 6.56 2.01
CA LEU A 117 14.25 6.09 2.35
C LEU A 117 14.42 4.58 2.11
N LEU A 118 13.45 3.77 2.53
CA LEU A 118 13.51 2.32 2.40
C LEU A 118 13.38 1.86 0.95
N LEU A 119 12.50 2.49 0.15
CA LEU A 119 12.42 2.22 -1.28
C LEU A 119 13.74 2.57 -1.98
N PHE A 120 14.32 3.73 -1.67
CA PHE A 120 15.63 4.11 -2.21
C PHE A 120 16.71 3.09 -1.86
N GLU A 121 16.80 2.71 -0.59
CA GLU A 121 17.80 1.75 -0.11
C GLU A 121 17.62 0.37 -0.76
N LEU A 122 16.38 -0.13 -0.85
CA LEU A 122 16.08 -1.40 -1.49
C LEU A 122 16.53 -1.38 -2.97
N MET A 123 16.13 -0.34 -3.71
CA MET A 123 16.46 -0.23 -5.14
C MET A 123 17.96 -0.04 -5.37
N ASN A 124 18.63 0.73 -4.50
CA ASN A 124 20.07 0.96 -4.61
C ASN A 124 20.87 -0.31 -4.29
N ARG A 125 20.36 -1.20 -3.43
CA ARG A 125 20.98 -2.52 -3.16
C ARG A 125 20.77 -3.52 -4.28
N LEU A 126 19.57 -3.52 -4.87
CA LEU A 126 19.22 -4.49 -5.92
C LEU A 126 19.75 -4.09 -7.29
N TYR A 127 19.94 -2.80 -7.54
CA TYR A 127 20.33 -2.24 -8.83
C TYR A 127 21.41 -1.17 -8.64
N ASP A 128 21.03 0.11 -8.68
CA ASP A 128 21.95 1.24 -8.62
C ASP A 128 21.20 2.52 -8.16
N GLY A 129 21.96 3.57 -7.84
CA GLY A 129 21.41 4.83 -7.33
C GLY A 129 20.52 5.60 -8.31
N LYS A 130 20.77 5.48 -9.62
CA LYS A 130 19.95 6.13 -10.66
C LYS A 130 18.59 5.45 -10.76
N THR A 131 18.58 4.13 -10.79
CA THR A 131 17.37 3.30 -10.76
C THR A 131 16.57 3.56 -9.49
N ALA A 132 17.24 3.66 -8.34
CA ALA A 132 16.60 4.02 -7.06
C ALA A 132 15.95 5.40 -7.09
N THR A 133 16.66 6.41 -7.60
CA THR A 133 16.14 7.77 -7.76
C THR A 133 14.88 7.80 -8.61
N LEU A 134 14.89 7.10 -9.76
CA LEU A 134 13.74 7.04 -10.65
C LEU A 134 12.53 6.33 -10.01
N ALA A 135 12.75 5.27 -9.25
CA ALA A 135 11.66 4.57 -8.57
C ALA A 135 11.03 5.44 -7.46
N VAL A 136 11.83 6.19 -6.69
CA VAL A 136 11.32 7.12 -5.68
C VAL A 136 10.59 8.29 -6.32
N LEU A 137 11.11 8.85 -7.41
CA LEU A 137 10.41 9.87 -8.20
C LEU A 137 9.07 9.34 -8.74
N ALA A 138 9.04 8.11 -9.27
CA ALA A 138 7.82 7.49 -9.77
C ALA A 138 6.76 7.28 -8.68
N LEU A 139 7.17 6.91 -7.46
CA LEU A 139 6.26 6.85 -6.31
C LEU A 139 5.73 8.25 -5.96
N ALA A 140 6.62 9.23 -5.80
CA ALA A 140 6.28 10.59 -5.40
C ALA A 140 5.33 11.30 -6.39
N ALA A 141 5.52 11.03 -7.67
CA ALA A 141 4.72 11.56 -8.77
C ALA A 141 3.59 10.62 -9.21
N SER A 142 3.31 9.53 -8.49
CA SER A 142 2.18 8.67 -8.85
C SER A 142 0.84 9.42 -8.68
N PRO A 143 -0.18 9.14 -9.49
CA PRO A 143 -1.48 9.81 -9.44
C PRO A 143 -2.10 9.91 -8.05
N ALA A 144 -1.93 8.88 -7.23
CA ALA A 144 -2.52 8.75 -5.90
C ALA A 144 -1.52 8.98 -4.76
N ALA A 145 -0.32 9.51 -5.03
CA ALA A 145 0.76 9.60 -4.04
C ALA A 145 0.40 10.42 -2.80
N PHE A 146 -0.49 11.42 -2.91
CA PHE A 146 -0.93 12.23 -1.77
C PHE A 146 -1.58 11.40 -0.66
N TYR A 147 -2.13 10.22 -0.96
CA TYR A 147 -2.69 9.34 0.06
C TYR A 147 -1.66 8.92 1.12
N LEU A 148 -0.36 8.97 0.81
CA LEU A 148 0.73 8.68 1.75
C LEU A 148 0.82 9.68 2.92
N ILE A 149 0.30 10.91 2.75
CA ILE A 149 0.34 11.97 3.77
C ILE A 149 -1.02 12.41 4.29
N THR A 150 -2.11 11.82 3.77
CA THR A 150 -3.48 12.02 4.29
C THR A 150 -3.85 11.06 5.43
N GLY A 151 -2.85 10.30 5.92
CA GLY A 151 -2.91 9.32 7.01
C GLY A 151 -3.75 8.07 6.77
N PHE A 152 -4.00 7.72 5.52
CA PHE A 152 -4.39 6.34 5.21
C PHE A 152 -3.27 5.35 5.60
N PRO A 153 -3.58 4.05 5.81
CA PRO A 153 -2.60 3.05 6.24
C PRO A 153 -1.52 2.74 5.20
N TYR A 154 -1.60 3.31 4.00
CA TYR A 154 -0.73 2.95 2.87
C TYR A 154 0.74 3.25 3.13
N ALA A 155 1.06 4.37 3.80
CA ALA A 155 2.44 4.71 4.15
C ALA A 155 3.05 3.69 5.13
N LEU A 156 2.30 3.30 6.18
CA LEU A 156 2.70 2.24 7.11
C LEU A 156 2.89 0.91 6.38
N MET A 157 1.88 0.50 5.60
CA MET A 157 1.90 -0.78 4.91
C MET A 157 3.09 -0.91 3.95
N LEU A 158 3.36 0.13 3.14
CA LEU A 158 4.50 0.14 2.23
C LEU A 158 5.84 0.23 2.97
N THR A 159 5.91 0.94 4.10
CA THR A 159 7.11 0.94 4.95
C THR A 159 7.41 -0.47 5.47
N LEU A 160 6.41 -1.15 6.03
CA LEU A 160 6.54 -2.52 6.53
C LEU A 160 6.91 -3.49 5.40
N LEU A 161 6.34 -3.30 4.22
CA LEU A 161 6.64 -4.11 3.04
C LEU A 161 8.08 -3.93 2.54
N PHE A 162 8.59 -2.71 2.48
CA PHE A 162 10.00 -2.50 2.11
C PHE A 162 10.96 -3.00 3.17
N LEU A 163 10.61 -2.89 4.45
CA LEU A 163 11.35 -3.54 5.52
C LEU A 163 11.34 -5.07 5.35
N TYR A 164 10.18 -5.66 5.04
CA TYR A 164 10.04 -7.09 4.75
C TYR A 164 10.94 -7.52 3.57
N LEU A 165 10.95 -6.77 2.47
CA LEU A 165 11.79 -7.07 1.30
C LEU A 165 13.28 -6.93 1.58
N LEU A 166 13.68 -5.91 2.35
CA LEU A 166 15.06 -5.74 2.79
C LEU A 166 15.51 -6.91 3.68
N LEU A 167 14.62 -7.44 4.52
CA LEU A 167 14.87 -8.65 5.31
C LEU A 167 14.92 -9.88 4.43
N LEU A 168 13.98 -10.04 3.49
CA LEU A 168 13.85 -11.22 2.62
C LEU A 168 15.10 -11.42 1.76
N TYR A 169 15.64 -10.32 1.22
CA TYR A 169 16.85 -10.35 0.40
C TYR A 169 18.16 -10.25 1.20
N ASN A 170 18.10 -10.35 2.53
CA ASN A 170 19.28 -10.40 3.39
C ASN A 170 19.72 -11.86 3.67
N GLN A 171 20.97 -12.02 4.11
CA GLN A 171 21.52 -13.31 4.51
C GLN A 171 20.67 -13.99 5.60
N HIS A 172 20.55 -15.31 5.51
CA HIS A 172 19.79 -16.12 6.46
C HIS A 172 20.29 -15.93 7.90
N SER A 173 19.37 -15.63 8.82
CA SER A 173 19.62 -15.63 10.25
C SER A 173 18.30 -15.79 11.02
N PRO A 174 18.32 -16.29 12.27
CA PRO A 174 17.09 -16.41 13.08
C PRO A 174 16.38 -15.07 13.29
N LYS A 175 17.14 -13.98 13.50
CA LYS A 175 16.61 -12.62 13.65
C LYS A 175 15.87 -12.15 12.39
N ARG A 176 16.40 -12.49 11.21
CA ARG A 176 15.74 -12.18 9.93
C ARG A 176 14.37 -12.86 9.84
N ASP A 177 14.30 -14.14 10.19
CA ASP A 177 13.06 -14.91 10.09
C ASP A 177 11.98 -14.41 11.06
N ILE A 178 12.36 -14.02 12.28
CA ILE A 178 11.45 -13.36 13.23
C ILE A 178 10.96 -12.02 12.64
N GLY A 179 11.87 -11.23 12.08
CA GLY A 179 11.52 -9.97 11.42
C GLY A 179 10.56 -10.17 10.25
N LEU A 180 10.78 -11.18 9.40
CA LEU A 180 9.89 -11.54 8.30
C LEU A 180 8.50 -11.93 8.79
N PHE A 181 8.43 -12.75 9.85
CA PHE A 181 7.16 -13.14 10.45
C PHE A 181 6.37 -11.92 10.95
N ILE A 182 7.00 -11.07 11.77
CA ILE A 182 6.36 -9.90 12.38
C ILE A 182 5.91 -8.91 11.30
N THR A 183 6.78 -8.60 10.33
CA THR A 183 6.45 -7.64 9.27
C THR A 183 5.36 -8.16 8.34
N ALA A 184 5.38 -9.43 7.94
CA ALA A 184 4.32 -10.03 7.14
C ALA A 184 2.95 -10.03 7.84
N LEU A 185 2.94 -10.37 9.15
CA LEU A 185 1.74 -10.28 9.97
C LEU A 185 1.21 -8.85 10.07
N ALA A 186 2.10 -7.88 10.28
CA ALA A 186 1.71 -6.48 10.36
C ALA A 186 1.18 -5.93 9.02
N ILE A 187 1.79 -6.32 7.89
CA ILE A 187 1.32 -5.94 6.54
C ILE A 187 -0.10 -6.43 6.31
N SER A 188 -0.40 -7.69 6.64
CA SER A 188 -1.73 -8.26 6.43
C SER A 188 -2.80 -7.70 7.38
N LEU A 189 -2.38 -7.08 8.49
CA LEU A 189 -3.24 -6.31 9.39
C LEU A 189 -3.39 -4.83 8.99
N CYS A 190 -2.71 -4.34 7.95
CA CYS A 190 -2.86 -2.95 7.49
C CYS A 190 -4.05 -2.77 6.55
N TYR A 191 -4.33 -3.77 5.70
CA TYR A 191 -5.31 -3.65 4.63
C TYR A 191 -5.70 -5.03 4.05
N PRO A 192 -6.92 -5.23 3.50
CA PRO A 192 -7.32 -6.51 2.93
C PRO A 192 -6.35 -7.11 1.91
N SER A 193 -5.83 -6.28 0.99
CA SER A 193 -4.86 -6.73 -0.02
C SER A 193 -3.48 -7.06 0.55
N GLY A 194 -3.23 -6.80 1.84
CA GLY A 194 -1.99 -7.14 2.52
C GLY A 194 -1.70 -8.65 2.49
N ILE A 195 -2.72 -9.50 2.52
CA ILE A 195 -2.57 -10.96 2.40
C ILE A 195 -1.95 -11.38 1.06
N LEU A 196 -2.17 -10.61 -0.01
CA LEU A 196 -1.71 -10.94 -1.36
C LEU A 196 -0.20 -10.87 -1.50
N TYR A 197 0.48 -10.13 -0.61
CA TYR A 197 1.94 -10.09 -0.60
C TYR A 197 2.59 -11.43 -0.27
N ALA A 198 1.83 -12.43 0.17
CA ALA A 198 2.27 -13.82 0.26
C ALA A 198 2.75 -14.41 -1.08
N ILE A 199 2.34 -13.84 -2.22
CA ILE A 199 2.84 -14.23 -3.54
C ILE A 199 4.35 -14.00 -3.65
N ILE A 200 4.88 -12.95 -2.99
CA ILE A 200 6.30 -12.62 -3.03
C ILE A 200 7.16 -13.78 -2.47
N PRO A 201 7.03 -14.18 -1.19
CA PRO A 201 7.80 -15.29 -0.67
C PRO A 201 7.46 -16.61 -1.36
N PHE A 202 6.23 -16.80 -1.84
CA PHE A 202 5.86 -18.01 -2.58
C PHE A 202 6.70 -18.18 -3.85
N ILE A 203 6.69 -17.18 -4.73
CA ILE A 203 7.46 -17.22 -5.98
C ILE A 203 8.96 -17.18 -5.71
N TRP A 204 9.39 -16.35 -4.74
CA TRP A 204 10.80 -16.28 -4.34
C TRP A 204 11.33 -17.65 -3.91
N TYR A 205 10.61 -18.33 -3.01
CA TYR A 205 11.02 -19.62 -2.46
C TYR A 205 11.08 -20.73 -3.53
N ILE A 206 10.04 -20.82 -4.39
CA ILE A 206 10.01 -21.77 -5.51
C ILE A 206 11.25 -21.60 -6.40
N ARG A 207 11.61 -20.36 -6.72
CA ARG A 207 12.76 -20.08 -7.58
C ARG A 207 14.08 -20.44 -6.91
N THR A 208 14.28 -20.01 -5.66
CA THR A 208 15.54 -20.24 -4.95
C THR A 208 15.81 -21.71 -4.64
N GLU A 209 14.76 -22.50 -4.37
CA GLU A 209 14.92 -23.92 -4.06
C GLU A 209 15.07 -24.78 -5.32
N ARG A 210 14.40 -24.42 -6.43
CA ARG A 210 14.59 -25.11 -7.73
C ARG A 210 16.05 -25.08 -8.19
N GLU A 211 16.77 -24.01 -7.91
CA GLU A 211 18.19 -23.87 -8.26
C GLU A 211 19.11 -24.77 -7.43
N LYS A 212 18.70 -25.17 -6.21
CA LYS A 212 19.52 -25.98 -5.31
C LYS A 212 19.43 -27.49 -5.54
N ASN A 213 18.42 -27.94 -6.31
CA ASN A 213 18.31 -29.25 -6.96
C ASN A 213 18.89 -30.49 -6.23
N GLU A 214 18.78 -30.54 -4.91
CA GLU A 214 19.00 -31.77 -4.13
C GLU A 214 17.63 -32.40 -3.86
N LYS A 215 17.59 -33.74 -3.83
CA LYS A 215 16.41 -34.60 -3.56
C LYS A 215 15.86 -34.43 -2.12
N SER A 216 15.77 -33.20 -1.65
CA SER A 216 15.12 -32.79 -0.43
C SER A 216 13.71 -33.37 -0.38
N ILE A 217 13.42 -34.07 0.71
CA ILE A 217 12.14 -34.71 0.99
C ILE A 217 11.03 -33.65 0.84
N ARG A 218 10.12 -33.89 -0.11
CA ARG A 218 9.03 -32.99 -0.53
C ARG A 218 8.24 -32.36 0.62
N ILE A 219 8.16 -32.99 1.79
CA ILE A 219 7.46 -32.50 2.98
C ILE A 219 8.15 -31.28 3.61
N TYR A 220 9.48 -31.30 3.77
CA TYR A 220 10.20 -30.17 4.37
C TYR A 220 10.08 -28.91 3.53
N TYR A 221 10.08 -29.06 2.20
CA TYR A 221 9.84 -27.98 1.26
C TYR A 221 8.52 -27.22 1.55
N TRP A 222 7.41 -27.95 1.73
CA TRP A 222 6.11 -27.33 2.02
C TRP A 222 6.06 -26.68 3.40
N LEU A 223 6.65 -27.31 4.42
CA LEU A 223 6.71 -26.73 5.77
C LEU A 223 7.50 -25.41 5.79
N HIS A 224 8.61 -25.36 5.08
CA HIS A 224 9.40 -24.12 4.93
C HIS A 224 8.64 -23.05 4.17
N LEU A 225 7.94 -23.40 3.10
CA LEU A 225 7.11 -22.46 2.35
C LEU A 225 5.97 -21.89 3.22
N ILE A 226 5.28 -22.74 3.97
CA ILE A 226 4.22 -22.35 4.90
C ILE A 226 4.75 -21.35 5.92
N LYS A 227 5.98 -21.52 6.43
CA LYS A 227 6.61 -20.56 7.36
C LYS A 227 6.60 -19.12 6.84
N TYR A 228 6.81 -18.91 5.53
CA TYR A 228 6.85 -17.56 4.95
C TYR A 228 5.48 -17.02 4.55
N ILE A 229 4.51 -17.90 4.28
CA ILE A 229 3.17 -17.53 3.80
C ILE A 229 2.18 -17.37 4.96
N ALA A 230 2.26 -18.25 5.97
CA ALA A 230 1.32 -18.29 7.08
C ALA A 230 1.13 -16.92 7.77
N PRO A 231 2.16 -16.09 8.02
CA PRO A 231 1.95 -14.80 8.68
C PRO A 231 1.03 -13.84 7.92
N PHE A 232 1.03 -13.90 6.58
CA PHE A 232 0.11 -13.10 5.76
C PHE A 232 -1.35 -13.54 5.92
N ILE A 233 -1.59 -14.84 6.16
CA ILE A 233 -2.92 -15.41 6.39
C ILE A 233 -3.37 -15.17 7.84
N LEU A 234 -2.44 -15.28 8.79
CA LEU A 234 -2.72 -15.13 10.22
C LEU A 234 -3.28 -13.75 10.58
N GLY A 235 -2.87 -12.67 9.90
CA GLY A 235 -3.38 -11.32 10.20
C GLY A 235 -4.90 -11.20 10.03
N PRO A 236 -5.47 -11.46 8.84
CA PRO A 236 -6.90 -11.50 8.63
C PRO A 236 -7.62 -12.50 9.55
N LEU A 237 -7.03 -13.67 9.81
CA LEU A 237 -7.60 -14.64 10.76
C LEU A 237 -7.71 -14.08 12.17
N LEU A 238 -6.70 -13.34 12.65
CA LEU A 238 -6.74 -12.68 13.97
C LEU A 238 -7.85 -11.63 14.03
N LEU A 239 -8.03 -10.84 12.98
CA LEU A 239 -9.11 -9.85 12.88
C LEU A 239 -10.49 -10.51 12.90
N TRP A 240 -10.69 -11.55 12.08
CA TRP A 240 -11.96 -12.29 12.02
C TRP A 240 -12.26 -13.06 13.30
N THR A 241 -11.24 -13.63 13.94
CA THR A 241 -11.37 -14.24 15.27
C THR A 241 -11.78 -13.21 16.30
N TYR A 242 -11.19 -12.02 16.27
CA TYR A 242 -11.61 -10.91 17.13
C TYR A 242 -13.09 -10.55 16.89
N PHE A 243 -13.53 -10.46 15.64
CA PHE A 243 -14.94 -10.17 15.32
C PHE A 243 -15.90 -11.27 15.74
N TYR A 244 -15.50 -12.54 15.66
CA TYR A 244 -16.27 -13.65 16.20
C TYR A 244 -16.50 -13.48 17.70
N PHE A 245 -15.45 -13.25 18.49
CA PHE A 245 -15.60 -13.08 19.94
C PHE A 245 -16.30 -11.78 20.35
N LYS A 246 -16.13 -10.70 19.58
CA LYS A 246 -16.67 -9.38 19.94
C LYS A 246 -18.11 -9.17 19.47
N PHE A 247 -18.49 -9.73 18.33
CA PHE A 247 -19.74 -9.44 17.63
C PHE A 247 -20.51 -10.70 17.17
N ASP A 248 -20.06 -11.89 17.58
CA ASP A 248 -20.65 -13.18 17.18
C ASP A 248 -20.71 -13.38 15.65
N ASN A 249 -19.74 -12.80 14.93
CA ASN A 249 -19.69 -12.89 13.48
C ASN A 249 -18.23 -12.91 12.97
N PHE A 250 -17.74 -14.09 12.59
CA PHE A 250 -16.38 -14.28 12.11
C PHE A 250 -16.11 -13.52 10.80
N PHE A 251 -17.07 -13.52 9.87
CA PHE A 251 -16.96 -12.88 8.55
C PHE A 251 -17.55 -11.47 8.50
N LEU A 252 -17.69 -10.81 9.64
CA LEU A 252 -18.34 -9.50 9.77
C LEU A 252 -17.79 -8.45 8.79
N GLN A 253 -16.47 -8.43 8.60
CA GLN A 253 -15.83 -7.51 7.66
C GLN A 253 -16.20 -7.78 6.21
N LEU A 254 -16.38 -9.04 5.81
CA LEU A 254 -16.82 -9.39 4.45
C LEU A 254 -18.28 -8.99 4.24
N HIS A 255 -19.17 -9.32 5.18
CA HIS A 255 -20.57 -8.91 5.15
C HIS A 255 -20.71 -7.37 5.11
N PHE A 256 -19.85 -6.63 5.83
CA PHE A 256 -19.81 -5.18 5.74
C PHE A 256 -19.41 -4.67 4.34
N GLN A 257 -18.53 -5.38 3.63
CA GLN A 257 -18.05 -4.97 2.30
C GLN A 257 -19.07 -5.25 1.19
N GLU A 258 -19.96 -6.23 1.37
CA GLU A 258 -21.01 -6.57 0.41
C GLU A 258 -21.91 -5.37 0.06
N LYS A 259 -22.17 -4.48 1.02
CA LYS A 259 -22.99 -3.28 0.80
C LYS A 259 -22.40 -2.28 -0.21
N PHE A 260 -21.11 -2.39 -0.52
CA PHE A 260 -20.46 -1.57 -1.54
C PHE A 260 -20.50 -2.22 -2.93
N GLY A 261 -21.32 -3.26 -3.12
CA GLY A 261 -21.43 -3.99 -4.38
C GLY A 261 -20.14 -4.72 -4.75
N ARG A 262 -19.32 -5.07 -3.74
CA ARG A 262 -18.07 -5.79 -3.96
C ARG A 262 -18.36 -7.28 -4.14
N THR A 263 -18.75 -7.66 -5.36
CA THR A 263 -19.02 -9.05 -5.76
C THR A 263 -17.91 -9.56 -6.66
N TRP A 264 -17.58 -10.84 -6.57
CA TRP A 264 -16.59 -11.44 -7.47
C TRP A 264 -16.99 -11.27 -8.94
N ASP A 265 -16.06 -10.78 -9.76
CA ASP A 265 -16.24 -10.65 -11.21
C ASP A 265 -14.89 -10.83 -11.93
N PHE A 266 -14.94 -11.05 -13.23
CA PHE A 266 -13.76 -11.11 -14.08
C PHE A 266 -13.13 -9.71 -14.21
N PRO A 267 -11.87 -9.51 -13.79
CA PRO A 267 -11.30 -8.17 -13.67
C PRO A 267 -11.25 -7.38 -14.97
N LEU A 268 -11.00 -8.05 -16.11
CA LEU A 268 -10.98 -7.37 -17.41
C LEU A 268 -12.39 -6.92 -17.85
N SER A 269 -13.44 -7.64 -17.43
CA SER A 269 -14.83 -7.24 -17.70
C SER A 269 -15.16 -5.94 -16.95
N VAL A 270 -14.75 -5.86 -15.68
CA VAL A 270 -14.94 -4.68 -14.81
C VAL A 270 -14.15 -3.48 -15.33
N ILE A 271 -12.89 -3.67 -15.73
CA ILE A 271 -12.07 -2.62 -16.37
C ILE A 271 -12.75 -2.14 -17.66
N PHE A 272 -13.18 -3.05 -18.53
CA PHE A 272 -13.80 -2.70 -19.80
C PHE A 272 -15.10 -1.90 -19.58
N ARG A 273 -15.99 -2.36 -18.69
CA ARG A 273 -17.23 -1.64 -18.35
C ARG A 273 -16.93 -0.27 -17.72
N GLY A 274 -15.91 -0.17 -16.88
CA GLY A 274 -15.48 1.09 -16.30
C GLY A 274 -15.03 2.10 -17.36
N LEU A 275 -14.17 1.67 -18.29
CA LEU A 275 -13.60 2.52 -19.34
C LEU A 275 -14.60 2.89 -20.45
N THR A 276 -15.60 2.04 -20.71
CA THR A 276 -16.61 2.29 -21.76
C THR A 276 -17.90 2.92 -21.22
N GLY A 277 -18.26 2.66 -19.96
CA GLY A 277 -19.50 3.13 -19.35
C GLY A 277 -19.38 4.48 -18.63
N TYR A 278 -18.16 4.95 -18.35
CA TYR A 278 -17.93 6.21 -17.64
C TYR A 278 -16.85 7.07 -18.32
N SER A 279 -16.82 8.37 -18.00
CA SER A 279 -15.81 9.29 -18.53
C SER A 279 -14.39 8.81 -18.22
N LEU A 280 -13.47 8.91 -19.19
CA LEU A 280 -12.07 8.57 -18.98
C LEU A 280 -11.37 9.45 -17.94
N LEU A 281 -11.93 10.62 -17.61
CA LEU A 281 -11.36 11.58 -16.66
C LEU A 281 -11.85 11.37 -15.22
N ILE A 282 -12.65 10.34 -14.94
CA ILE A 282 -12.92 9.96 -13.54
C ILE A 282 -11.64 9.37 -12.90
N PRO A 283 -11.39 9.63 -11.60
CA PRO A 283 -10.18 9.18 -10.91
C PRO A 283 -9.84 7.71 -11.10
N GLU A 284 -10.86 6.85 -11.09
CA GLU A 284 -10.75 5.40 -11.23
C GLU A 284 -10.19 5.03 -12.61
N ASN A 285 -10.82 5.51 -13.67
CA ASN A 285 -10.42 5.22 -15.06
C ASN A 285 -9.03 5.75 -15.37
N VAL A 286 -8.73 7.00 -14.97
CA VAL A 286 -7.39 7.59 -15.17
C VAL A 286 -6.34 6.74 -14.47
N THR A 287 -6.63 6.27 -13.26
CA THR A 287 -5.67 5.48 -12.49
C THR A 287 -5.49 4.09 -13.10
N VAL A 288 -6.57 3.43 -13.54
CA VAL A 288 -6.48 2.15 -14.26
C VAL A 288 -5.63 2.28 -15.51
N LEU A 289 -5.84 3.32 -16.30
CA LEU A 289 -5.06 3.57 -17.50
C LEU A 289 -3.60 3.85 -17.18
N TRP A 290 -3.31 4.69 -16.19
CA TRP A 290 -1.92 5.02 -15.83
C TRP A 290 -1.15 3.78 -15.36
N TYR A 291 -1.70 2.96 -14.46
CA TYR A 291 -1.02 1.72 -14.06
C TYR A 291 -0.99 0.68 -15.18
N GLY A 292 -2.05 0.56 -15.99
CA GLY A 292 -2.08 -0.33 -17.15
C GLY A 292 -0.98 0.00 -18.17
N LEU A 293 -0.76 1.29 -18.42
CA LEU A 293 0.33 1.78 -19.28
C LEU A 293 1.72 1.41 -18.73
N ILE A 294 1.89 1.20 -17.42
CA ILE A 294 3.18 0.75 -16.90
C ILE A 294 3.53 -0.64 -17.47
N PHE A 295 2.57 -1.56 -17.45
CA PHE A 295 2.74 -2.92 -17.98
C PHE A 295 2.95 -2.95 -19.50
N LEU A 296 2.37 -1.99 -20.24
CA LEU A 296 2.50 -1.89 -21.69
C LEU A 296 3.81 -1.22 -22.12
N LEU A 297 4.20 -0.14 -21.45
CA LEU A 297 5.32 0.71 -21.87
C LEU A 297 6.67 0.24 -21.29
N PHE A 298 6.69 -0.30 -20.07
CA PHE A 298 7.92 -0.63 -19.35
C PHE A 298 8.07 -2.14 -19.17
N HIS A 299 8.95 -2.72 -19.96
CA HIS A 299 9.20 -4.17 -19.88
C HIS A 299 9.98 -4.52 -18.59
N PRO A 300 9.57 -5.54 -17.82
CA PRO A 300 10.12 -5.87 -16.51
C PRO A 300 11.41 -6.70 -16.55
N TYR A 301 12.21 -6.67 -17.63
CA TYR A 301 13.33 -7.63 -17.84
C TYR A 301 14.32 -7.72 -16.68
N LYS A 302 14.57 -6.60 -15.98
CA LYS A 302 15.49 -6.56 -14.84
C LYS A 302 14.79 -6.75 -13.49
N THR A 303 13.47 -6.65 -13.45
CA THR A 303 12.72 -6.78 -12.21
C THR A 303 12.60 -8.25 -11.82
N LYS A 304 12.82 -8.57 -10.54
CA LYS A 304 12.66 -9.95 -10.06
C LYS A 304 11.22 -10.44 -10.29
N ALA A 305 11.07 -11.70 -10.72
CA ALA A 305 9.79 -12.26 -11.14
C ALA A 305 8.71 -12.18 -10.06
N GLU A 306 9.06 -12.43 -8.80
CA GLU A 306 8.12 -12.34 -7.67
C GLU A 306 7.52 -10.94 -7.52
N LEU A 307 8.27 -9.89 -7.85
CA LEU A 307 7.80 -8.51 -7.78
C LEU A 307 6.92 -8.14 -8.98
N TRP A 308 7.30 -8.59 -10.19
CA TRP A 308 6.49 -8.40 -11.38
C TRP A 308 5.14 -9.13 -11.29
N ILE A 309 5.16 -10.40 -10.89
CA ILE A 309 3.95 -11.21 -10.72
C ILE A 309 3.04 -10.59 -9.66
N MET A 310 3.62 -10.12 -8.53
CA MET A 310 2.86 -9.39 -7.52
C MET A 310 2.20 -8.13 -8.10
N ALA A 311 2.90 -7.38 -8.95
CA ALA A 311 2.35 -6.18 -9.59
C ALA A 311 1.12 -6.50 -10.44
N ALA A 312 1.24 -7.51 -11.31
CA ALA A 312 0.15 -7.96 -12.17
C ALA A 312 -1.03 -8.50 -11.35
N PHE A 313 -0.73 -9.26 -10.29
CA PHE A 313 -1.76 -9.80 -9.41
C PHE A 313 -2.53 -8.68 -8.69
N LEU A 314 -1.85 -7.69 -8.10
CA LEU A 314 -2.52 -6.56 -7.46
C LEU A 314 -3.32 -5.71 -8.45
N PHE A 315 -2.79 -5.50 -9.66
CA PHE A 315 -3.49 -4.76 -10.71
C PHE A 315 -4.84 -5.42 -11.04
N LEU A 316 -4.86 -6.75 -11.18
CA LEU A 316 -6.08 -7.49 -11.50
C LEU A 316 -6.96 -7.79 -10.28
N PHE A 317 -6.40 -7.82 -9.06
CA PHE A 317 -7.17 -8.17 -7.87
C PHE A 317 -8.25 -7.15 -7.52
N SER A 318 -7.94 -5.85 -7.59
CA SER A 318 -8.95 -4.83 -7.21
C SER A 318 -10.18 -4.86 -8.11
N PRO A 319 -10.06 -4.89 -9.45
CA PRO A 319 -11.22 -5.07 -10.33
C PRO A 319 -11.93 -6.42 -10.15
N ALA A 320 -11.24 -7.46 -9.68
CA ALA A 320 -11.88 -8.76 -9.42
C ALA A 320 -12.91 -8.71 -8.28
N THR A 321 -12.95 -7.62 -7.51
CA THR A 321 -14.01 -7.32 -6.53
C THR A 321 -15.28 -6.75 -7.15
N GLY A 322 -15.41 -6.73 -8.48
CA GLY A 322 -16.65 -6.36 -9.20
C GLY A 322 -16.82 -4.87 -9.46
N THR A 323 -15.92 -4.03 -8.94
CA THR A 323 -16.00 -2.56 -9.05
C THR A 323 -14.62 -1.92 -9.18
N LEU A 324 -14.57 -0.74 -9.81
CA LEU A 324 -13.39 0.12 -9.82
C LEU A 324 -13.39 1.14 -8.67
N MET A 325 -14.42 1.11 -7.82
CA MET A 325 -14.54 2.04 -6.69
C MET A 325 -13.28 2.03 -5.83
N SER A 326 -12.74 3.22 -5.56
CA SER A 326 -11.55 3.42 -4.73
C SER A 326 -10.26 2.76 -5.26
N ILE A 327 -10.24 2.35 -6.55
CA ILE A 327 -9.08 1.64 -7.12
C ILE A 327 -7.80 2.46 -7.09
N TYR A 328 -7.89 3.80 -7.14
CA TYR A 328 -6.72 4.66 -7.09
C TYR A 328 -5.93 4.52 -5.78
N ARG A 329 -6.60 4.22 -4.66
CA ARG A 329 -5.94 3.96 -3.39
C ARG A 329 -5.31 2.57 -3.34
N HIS A 330 -6.01 1.58 -3.91
CA HIS A 330 -5.48 0.23 -4.06
C HIS A 330 -4.29 0.16 -5.01
N TYR A 331 -4.24 1.02 -6.02
CA TYR A 331 -3.16 0.97 -7.00
C TYR A 331 -1.89 1.64 -6.49
N LEU A 332 -2.00 2.58 -5.54
CA LEU A 332 -0.85 3.16 -4.83
C LEU A 332 0.07 2.08 -4.25
N ILE A 333 -0.50 0.96 -3.80
CA ILE A 333 0.23 -0.14 -3.18
C ILE A 333 0.81 -1.14 -4.19
N ILE A 334 0.59 -0.96 -5.50
CA ILE A 334 1.28 -1.69 -6.57
C ILE A 334 2.70 -1.14 -6.68
N PHE A 335 3.45 -1.19 -5.60
CA PHE A 335 4.79 -0.63 -5.50
C PHE A 335 5.78 -1.19 -6.55
N PRO A 336 5.68 -2.46 -7.03
CA PRO A 336 6.60 -2.92 -8.04
C PRO A 336 6.44 -2.15 -9.35
N ALA A 337 5.29 -1.50 -9.60
CA ALA A 337 5.08 -0.62 -10.74
C ALA A 337 6.12 0.50 -10.81
N TYR A 338 6.45 1.11 -9.66
CA TYR A 338 7.48 2.15 -9.58
C TYR A 338 8.89 1.57 -9.79
N MET A 339 9.13 0.35 -9.31
CA MET A 339 10.39 -0.37 -9.55
C MET A 339 10.57 -0.69 -11.02
N ILE A 340 9.51 -1.15 -11.71
CA ILE A 340 9.50 -1.47 -13.14
C ILE A 340 9.84 -0.23 -13.97
N ILE A 341 9.29 0.93 -13.64
CA ILE A 341 9.68 2.20 -14.29
C ILE A 341 11.18 2.44 -14.10
N GLY A 342 11.69 2.34 -12.86
CA GLY A 342 13.10 2.55 -12.56
C GLY A 342 14.03 1.62 -13.34
N THR A 343 13.76 0.32 -13.31
CA THR A 343 14.61 -0.75 -13.87
C THR A 343 14.48 -0.91 -15.38
N SER A 344 13.46 -0.30 -15.99
CA SER A 344 13.19 -0.43 -17.41
C SER A 344 14.37 0.04 -18.27
N VAL A 345 14.60 -0.69 -19.37
CA VAL A 345 15.56 -0.38 -20.44
C VAL A 345 15.16 0.84 -21.28
N ARG A 346 13.94 1.36 -21.10
CA ARG A 346 13.47 2.54 -21.83
C ARG A 346 14.39 3.75 -21.58
N PRO A 347 14.53 4.65 -22.57
CA PRO A 347 15.30 5.88 -22.43
C PRO A 347 14.86 6.69 -21.20
N VAL A 348 15.81 7.40 -20.58
CA VAL A 348 15.54 8.20 -19.37
C VAL A 348 14.48 9.27 -19.60
N TRP A 349 14.49 9.93 -20.77
CA TRP A 349 13.49 10.96 -21.10
C TRP A 349 12.06 10.40 -21.11
N MET A 350 11.86 9.16 -21.57
CA MET A 350 10.55 8.51 -21.60
C MET A 350 10.07 8.20 -20.18
N LYS A 351 10.99 7.73 -19.31
CA LYS A 351 10.71 7.48 -17.89
C LYS A 351 10.33 8.78 -17.18
N ILE A 352 11.11 9.85 -17.37
CA ILE A 352 10.82 11.16 -16.77
C ILE A 352 9.50 11.72 -17.29
N GLY A 353 9.24 11.63 -18.60
CA GLY A 353 7.98 12.06 -19.20
C GLY A 353 6.77 11.34 -18.58
N PHE A 354 6.86 10.02 -18.42
CA PHE A 354 5.79 9.23 -17.79
C PHE A 354 5.58 9.59 -16.31
N ILE A 355 6.67 9.78 -15.55
CA ILE A 355 6.63 10.26 -14.16
C ILE A 355 5.98 11.64 -14.08
N ALA A 356 6.34 12.56 -14.96
CA ALA A 356 5.75 13.90 -15.02
C ALA A 356 4.26 13.87 -15.35
N VAL A 357 3.82 13.00 -16.28
CA VAL A 357 2.40 12.77 -16.57
C VAL A 357 1.66 12.29 -15.32
N GLY A 358 2.24 11.39 -14.52
CA GLY A 358 1.67 10.99 -13.24
C GLY A 358 1.45 12.17 -12.29
N LEU A 359 2.45 13.05 -12.17
CA LEU A 359 2.35 14.25 -11.32
C LEU A 359 1.26 15.20 -11.82
N ILE A 360 1.18 15.41 -13.14
CA ILE A 360 0.14 16.25 -13.75
C ILE A 360 -1.23 15.66 -13.43
N ILE A 361 -1.43 14.36 -13.64
CA ILE A 361 -2.68 13.67 -13.30
C ILE A 361 -3.04 13.86 -11.82
N SER A 362 -2.06 13.68 -10.92
CA SER A 362 -2.26 13.89 -9.49
C SER A 362 -2.74 15.31 -9.19
N MET A 363 -2.02 16.32 -9.70
CA MET A 363 -2.26 17.73 -9.37
C MET A 363 -3.45 18.37 -10.08
N THR A 364 -3.90 17.81 -11.21
CA THR A 364 -4.98 18.39 -12.03
C THR A 364 -6.29 17.60 -11.95
N ILE A 365 -6.23 16.30 -11.66
CA ILE A 365 -7.42 15.43 -11.64
C ILE A 365 -7.66 14.89 -10.24
N LEU A 366 -6.76 14.07 -9.70
CA LEU A 366 -7.06 13.30 -8.49
C LEU A 366 -7.08 14.17 -7.24
N PHE A 367 -6.01 14.91 -6.96
CA PHE A 367 -5.91 15.70 -5.73
C PHE A 367 -6.95 16.84 -5.65
N PRO A 368 -7.23 17.60 -6.73
CA PRO A 368 -8.30 18.59 -6.70
C PRO A 368 -9.68 17.97 -6.45
N LYS A 369 -9.98 16.83 -7.07
CA LYS A 369 -11.24 16.12 -6.82
C LYS A 369 -11.28 15.52 -5.41
N PHE A 370 -10.16 15.04 -4.89
CA PHE A 370 -10.05 14.59 -3.50
C PHE A 370 -10.38 15.73 -2.55
N ILE A 371 -9.85 16.93 -2.78
CA ILE A 371 -10.18 18.11 -1.99
C ILE A 371 -11.67 18.50 -2.16
N ALA A 372 -12.19 18.57 -3.38
CA ALA A 372 -13.54 19.07 -3.64
C ALA A 372 -14.65 18.11 -3.18
N TYR A 373 -14.52 16.83 -3.54
CA TYR A 373 -15.56 15.82 -3.34
C TYR A 373 -15.25 14.89 -2.18
N ARG A 374 -14.10 15.08 -1.52
CA ARG A 374 -13.62 14.20 -0.45
C ARG A 374 -13.59 12.75 -0.92
N LEU A 375 -13.06 12.53 -2.13
CA LEU A 375 -13.06 11.26 -2.84
C LEU A 375 -12.72 10.08 -1.90
N VAL A 376 -13.64 9.10 -1.87
CA VAL A 376 -13.55 7.81 -1.16
C VAL A 376 -12.70 6.87 -1.98
#